data_AF-A0A3P7M6R3-F1
#
_entry.id   AF-A0A3P7M6R3-F1
#
_cell.length_a   1.000
_cell.length_b   1.000
_cell.length_c   1.000
_cell.angle_alpha   90.00
_cell.angle_beta   90.00
_cell.angle_gamma   90.00
#
_symmetry.space_group_name_H-M   'P 1'
#
loop_
_entity.id
_entity.type
_entity.pdbx_description
1 polymer ?
#
loop_
_entity_poly.entity_id
_entity_poly.type
_entity_poly.pdbx_seq_one_letter_code
_entity_poly.pdbx_strand_id
1 'polypeptide(L)'
;MSFFSHTVTPPYAFQFVYWNNQVASHVQVRGTVPLFWEQPGIQVGSHKIKLSRLPETSLPAFQRHFADILSRYGETVIINLLGSKEGEGQLSAAYHDHLKMSEFSGSIAYHHFDYHAKVTSQNFESLQAFLAKLEPQLHAWDFFHMNGSEVKRMQKGVV
;
A
#
# COMPACT_ATOMS: atom_id res chain seq x y z
N MET A 1 2.84 12.41 21.35
CA MET A 1 3.55 12.52 20.06
C MET A 1 2.49 12.49 18.97
N SER A 2 2.12 13.64 18.43
CA SER A 2 1.08 13.75 17.39
C SER A 2 1.72 13.41 16.05
N PHE A 3 1.35 12.29 15.44
CA PHE A 3 1.76 11.98 14.06
C PHE A 3 0.94 12.88 13.12
N PHE A 4 1.53 13.97 12.66
CA PHE A 4 1.01 14.69 11.51
C PHE A 4 1.45 13.94 10.25
N SER A 5 0.51 13.32 9.52
CA SER A 5 0.76 12.84 8.16
C SER A 5 0.92 14.04 7.21
N HIS A 6 2.10 14.68 7.24
CA HIS A 6 2.55 15.51 6.12
C HIS A 6 3.03 14.55 5.05
N THR A 7 2.15 14.14 4.13
CA THR A 7 2.45 13.37 2.90
C THR A 7 3.81 12.68 2.96
N VAL A 8 3.92 11.71 3.86
CA VAL A 8 5.21 11.10 4.19
C VAL A 8 5.60 10.30 2.97
N THR A 9 6.74 10.64 2.37
CA THR A 9 7.37 9.81 1.34
C THR A 9 7.31 8.35 1.78
N PRO A 10 6.70 7.44 1.00
CA PRO A 10 6.57 6.05 1.41
C PRO A 10 7.95 5.49 1.77
N PRO A 11 8.17 4.84 2.93
CA PRO A 11 9.32 3.96 3.08
C PRO A 11 9.28 2.86 2.02
N TYR A 12 10.15 2.98 1.02
CA TYR A 12 10.35 1.97 -0.01
C TYR A 12 11.08 0.77 0.60
N ALA A 13 10.51 -0.42 0.47
CA ALA A 13 11.21 -1.66 0.75
C ALA A 13 11.82 -2.16 -0.56
N PHE A 14 13.14 -2.26 -0.61
CA PHE A 14 13.86 -2.83 -1.75
C PHE A 14 14.69 -4.02 -1.28
N GLN A 15 14.54 -5.14 -1.98
CA GLN A 15 15.40 -6.30 -1.81
C GLN A 15 16.23 -6.44 -3.08
N PHE A 16 17.54 -6.66 -2.94
CA PHE A 16 18.41 -6.97 -4.08
C PHE A 16 19.32 -8.16 -3.76
N VAL A 17 19.71 -8.88 -4.81
CA VAL A 17 20.60 -10.03 -4.76
C VAL A 17 21.63 -9.87 -5.87
N TYR A 18 22.90 -10.08 -5.54
CA TYR A 18 23.99 -10.10 -6.51
C TYR A 18 24.69 -11.47 -6.48
N TRP A 19 24.82 -12.12 -7.63
CA TRP A 19 25.46 -13.42 -7.76
C TRP A 19 26.04 -13.63 -9.16
N ASN A 20 27.33 -13.96 -9.27
CA ASN A 20 28.00 -14.28 -10.53
C ASN A 20 27.68 -13.31 -11.68
N ASN A 21 27.88 -12.01 -11.43
CA ASN A 21 27.60 -10.93 -12.39
C ASN A 21 26.11 -10.76 -12.75
N GLN A 22 25.21 -11.40 -12.01
CA GLN A 22 23.77 -11.16 -12.10
C GLN A 22 23.31 -10.29 -10.95
N VAL A 23 22.45 -9.32 -11.25
CA VAL A 23 21.78 -8.47 -10.28
C VAL A 23 20.29 -8.71 -10.41
N ALA A 24 19.61 -9.01 -9.30
CA ALA A 24 18.16 -9.03 -9.24
C ALA A 24 17.67 -8.08 -8.14
N SER A 25 16.54 -7.42 -8.34
CA SER A 25 15.90 -6.63 -7.29
C SER A 25 14.38 -6.64 -7.39
N HIS A 26 13.72 -6.54 -6.24
CA HIS A 26 12.28 -6.44 -6.10
C HIS A 26 11.93 -5.28 -5.17
N VAL A 27 10.98 -4.45 -5.58
CA VAL A 27 10.56 -3.24 -4.85
C VAL A 27 9.11 -3.39 -4.38
N GLN A 28 8.84 -2.94 -3.16
CA GLN A 28 7.50 -2.79 -2.58
C GLN A 28 7.38 -1.40 -1.96
N VAL A 29 6.19 -0.83 -1.99
CA VAL A 29 5.92 0.52 -1.47
C VAL A 29 5.10 0.39 -0.19
N ARG A 30 5.71 0.72 0.96
CA ARG A 30 4.98 0.79 2.22
C ARG A 30 4.80 2.25 2.62
N GLY A 31 3.66 2.60 3.18
CA GLY A 31 3.39 3.96 3.64
C GLY A 31 2.26 4.04 4.65
N THR A 32 2.08 5.22 5.23
CA THR A 32 0.87 5.57 5.97
C THR A 32 -0.28 5.79 5.00
N VAL A 33 -1.53 5.63 5.47
CA VAL A 33 -2.72 6.00 4.67
C VAL A 33 -2.57 7.47 4.20
N PRO A 34 -2.61 7.74 2.87
CA PRO A 34 -2.29 9.05 2.29
C PRO A 34 -3.45 10.05 2.41
N LEU A 35 -3.98 10.15 3.63
CA LEU A 35 -5.03 11.07 4.05
C LEU A 35 -4.51 11.94 5.18
N PHE A 36 -5.21 13.04 5.43
CA PHE A 36 -4.97 13.86 6.62
C PHE A 36 -5.76 13.27 7.78
N TRP A 37 -5.07 12.55 8.65
CA TRP A 37 -5.65 11.95 9.85
C TRP A 37 -4.68 12.07 11.01
N GLU A 38 -5.23 12.04 12.22
CA GLU A 38 -4.48 12.07 13.46
C GLU A 38 -4.93 10.94 14.40
N GLN A 39 -3.97 10.43 15.16
CA GLN A 39 -4.23 9.58 16.31
C GLN A 39 -3.80 10.34 17.57
N PRO A 40 -4.73 11.01 18.27
CA PRO A 40 -4.43 11.70 19.51
C PRO A 40 -4.05 10.64 20.56
N GLY A 41 -2.78 10.66 21.00
CA GLY A 41 -2.13 9.91 22.10
C GLY A 41 -2.66 8.54 22.54
N ILE A 42 -1.76 7.62 22.93
CA ILE A 42 -2.12 6.34 23.55
C ILE A 42 -2.64 6.60 24.99
N GLN A 43 -3.89 7.04 25.14
CA GLN A 43 -4.62 6.86 26.39
C GLN A 43 -5.32 5.50 26.32
N VAL A 44 -5.07 4.67 27.34
CA VAL A 44 -5.62 3.32 27.47
C VAL A 44 -7.15 3.40 27.36
N GLY A 45 -7.71 2.89 26.25
CA GLY A 45 -9.16 2.75 26.08
C GLY A 45 -9.82 3.57 24.97
N SER A 46 -9.12 4.43 24.21
CA SER A 46 -9.71 4.96 22.97
C SER A 46 -8.68 5.30 21.87
N HIS A 47 -8.56 4.43 20.86
CA HIS A 47 -7.81 4.69 19.64
C HIS A 47 -8.66 5.51 18.66
N LYS A 48 -9.08 6.72 19.06
CA LYS A 48 -9.94 7.56 18.23
C LYS A 48 -9.14 8.21 17.10
N ILE A 49 -9.02 7.51 15.98
CA ILE A 49 -8.56 8.11 14.72
C ILE A 49 -9.55 9.20 14.33
N LYS A 50 -9.03 10.39 13.95
CA LYS A 50 -9.81 11.50 13.44
C LYS A 50 -9.30 11.90 12.06
N LEU A 51 -10.21 12.02 11.11
CA LEU A 51 -9.90 12.65 9.83
C LEU A 51 -9.81 14.17 10.06
N SER A 52 -8.68 14.75 9.68
CA SER A 52 -8.36 16.15 9.96
C SER A 52 -8.87 17.10 8.87
N ARG A 53 -9.39 16.58 7.75
CA ARG A 53 -9.89 17.36 6.61
C ARG A 53 -11.10 16.70 5.96
N LEU A 54 -11.92 17.52 5.29
CA LEU A 54 -13.01 17.04 4.44
C LEU A 54 -12.45 16.38 3.16
N PRO A 55 -13.13 15.36 2.60
CA PRO A 55 -12.64 14.60 1.45
C PRO A 55 -12.24 15.46 0.24
N GLU A 56 -13.00 16.51 -0.05
CA GLU A 56 -12.77 17.39 -1.20
C GLU A 56 -11.47 18.19 -1.05
N THR A 57 -11.07 18.49 0.18
CA THR A 57 -9.83 19.22 0.48
C THR A 57 -8.61 18.30 0.47
N SER A 58 -8.80 17.00 0.73
CA SER A 58 -7.73 16.00 0.76
C SER A 58 -7.50 15.28 -0.57
N LEU A 59 -8.50 15.24 -1.44
CA LEU A 59 -8.42 14.56 -2.74
C LEU A 59 -7.23 15.01 -3.63
N PRO A 60 -6.89 16.31 -3.76
CA PRO A 60 -5.74 16.71 -4.59
C PRO A 60 -4.39 16.18 -4.07
N ALA A 61 -4.23 16.08 -2.74
CA ALA A 61 -3.03 15.53 -2.14
C ALA A 61 -2.95 14.01 -2.35
N PHE A 62 -4.09 13.33 -2.21
CA PHE A 62 -4.22 11.90 -2.52
C PHE A 62 -3.86 11.61 -3.98
N GLN A 63 -4.41 12.39 -4.92
CA GLN A 63 -4.13 12.24 -6.34
C GLN A 63 -2.65 12.45 -6.66
N ARG A 64 -2.04 13.49 -6.11
CA ARG A 64 -0.60 13.73 -6.28
C ARG A 64 0.25 12.57 -5.78
N HIS A 65 -0.09 12.02 -4.60
CA HIS A 65 0.61 10.88 -4.03
C HIS A 65 0.61 9.67 -4.97
N PHE A 66 -0.55 9.31 -5.53
CA PHE A 66 -0.64 8.16 -6.44
C PHE A 66 -0.11 8.45 -7.83
N ALA A 67 -0.21 9.68 -8.34
CA ALA A 67 0.46 10.09 -9.56
C ALA A 67 1.99 9.89 -9.46
N ASP A 68 2.58 10.27 -8.31
CA ASP A 68 4.00 10.07 -8.05
C ASP A 68 4.37 8.58 -8.00
N ILE A 69 3.56 7.73 -7.37
CA ILE A 69 3.79 6.28 -7.33
C ILE A 69 3.70 5.68 -8.72
N LEU A 70 2.60 5.94 -9.45
CA LEU A 70 2.38 5.41 -10.79
C LEU A 70 3.48 5.82 -11.77
N SER A 71 3.92 7.09 -11.70
CA SER A 71 4.99 7.61 -12.58
C SER A 71 6.35 6.95 -12.33
N ARG A 72 6.65 6.54 -11.10
CA ARG A 72 7.94 5.96 -10.70
C ARG A 72 7.99 4.45 -10.83
N TYR A 73 6.88 3.77 -10.54
CA TYR A 73 6.85 2.34 -10.34
C TYR A 73 5.93 1.59 -11.31
N GLY A 74 5.15 2.32 -12.12
CA GLY A 74 4.20 1.72 -13.05
C GLY A 74 2.92 1.29 -12.34
N GLU A 75 2.43 0.10 -12.64
CA GLU A 75 1.17 -0.40 -12.10
C GLU A 75 1.21 -0.49 -10.57
N THR A 76 0.06 -0.32 -9.91
CA THR A 76 0.01 -0.27 -8.44
C THR A 76 -1.25 -0.95 -7.92
N VAL A 77 -1.09 -1.71 -6.84
CA VAL A 77 -2.20 -2.29 -6.07
C VAL A 77 -2.08 -1.85 -4.63
N ILE A 78 -3.18 -1.42 -4.03
CA ILE A 78 -3.22 -1.07 -2.61
C ILE A 78 -3.63 -2.31 -1.82
N ILE A 79 -2.79 -2.71 -0.87
CA ILE A 79 -3.18 -3.66 0.18
C ILE A 79 -3.32 -2.90 1.50
N ASN A 80 -4.57 -2.70 1.93
CA ASN A 80 -4.88 -2.12 3.23
C ASN A 80 -5.05 -3.23 4.27
N LEU A 81 -4.17 -3.25 5.28
CA LEU A 81 -4.17 -4.23 6.37
C LEU A 81 -4.82 -3.72 7.67
N LEU A 82 -5.35 -2.50 7.68
CA LEU A 82 -6.00 -1.91 8.85
C LEU A 82 -7.17 -2.77 9.34
N GLY A 83 -7.38 -2.81 10.65
CA GLY A 83 -8.49 -3.49 11.27
C GLY A 83 -9.84 -2.89 10.88
N SER A 84 -10.88 -3.71 10.98
CA SER A 84 -12.24 -3.33 10.59
C SER A 84 -13.03 -2.66 11.74
N LYS A 85 -12.39 -2.45 12.90
CA LYS A 85 -13.04 -1.93 14.12
C LYS A 85 -12.68 -0.47 14.36
N GLU A 86 -13.61 0.25 15.00
CA GLU A 86 -13.41 1.60 15.53
C GLU A 86 -12.79 2.59 14.51
N GLY A 87 -11.71 3.28 14.89
CA GLY A 87 -11.06 4.30 14.07
C GLY A 87 -10.37 3.76 12.82
N GLU A 88 -9.85 2.52 12.87
CA GLU A 88 -9.17 1.91 11.72
C GLU A 88 -10.15 1.57 10.60
N GLY A 89 -11.37 1.16 10.95
CA GLY A 89 -12.46 0.95 10.00
C GLY A 89 -12.86 2.25 9.31
N GLN A 90 -12.99 3.36 10.05
CA GLN A 90 -13.30 4.68 9.49
C GLN A 90 -12.19 5.17 8.55
N LEU A 91 -10.92 5.00 8.93
CA LEU A 91 -9.78 5.37 8.11
C LEU A 91 -9.72 4.52 6.82
N SER A 92 -10.02 3.22 6.93
CA SER A 92 -10.07 2.30 5.79
C SER A 92 -11.17 2.66 4.79
N ALA A 93 -12.35 3.03 5.29
CA ALA A 93 -13.46 3.48 4.45
C ALA A 93 -13.09 4.78 3.73
N ALA A 94 -12.57 5.77 4.46
CA ALA A 94 -12.13 7.03 3.88
C ALA A 94 -11.04 6.86 2.81
N TYR A 95 -10.10 5.93 3.04
CA TYR A 95 -9.05 5.62 2.05
C TYR A 95 -9.64 5.06 0.75
N HIS A 96 -10.54 4.09 0.87
CA HIS A 96 -11.22 3.50 -0.27
C HIS A 96 -12.08 4.51 -1.03
N ASP A 97 -12.79 5.39 -0.30
CA ASP A 97 -13.63 6.42 -0.90
C ASP A 97 -12.79 7.44 -1.68
N HIS A 98 -11.62 7.84 -1.16
CA HIS A 98 -10.70 8.73 -1.89
C HIS A 98 -10.22 8.10 -3.20
N LEU A 99 -9.91 6.80 -3.20
CA LEU A 99 -9.58 6.11 -4.44
C LEU A 99 -10.73 6.15 -5.44
N LYS A 100 -11.96 5.87 -4.99
CA LYS A 100 -13.17 5.91 -5.83
C LYS A 100 -13.45 7.30 -6.41
N MET A 101 -13.21 8.35 -5.62
CA MET A 101 -13.40 9.74 -6.05
C MET A 101 -12.27 10.24 -6.96
N SER A 102 -11.10 9.60 -6.93
CA SER A 102 -9.95 9.95 -7.76
C SER A 102 -10.07 9.44 -9.19
N GLU A 103 -9.25 10.00 -10.07
CA GLU A 103 -9.09 9.52 -11.45
C GLU A 103 -8.50 8.09 -11.55
N PHE A 104 -7.97 7.55 -10.45
CA PHE A 104 -7.34 6.23 -10.42
C PHE A 104 -8.29 5.07 -10.07
N SER A 105 -9.58 5.35 -9.88
CA SER A 105 -10.59 4.34 -9.50
C SER A 105 -10.66 3.14 -10.43
N GLY A 106 -10.30 3.30 -11.71
CA GLY A 106 -10.20 2.21 -12.70
C GLY A 106 -8.79 1.65 -12.92
N SER A 107 -7.75 2.28 -12.36
CA SER A 107 -6.34 1.94 -12.64
C SER A 107 -5.62 1.31 -11.46
N ILE A 108 -6.04 1.59 -10.23
CA ILE A 108 -5.44 1.04 -9.02
C ILE A 108 -6.42 0.09 -8.35
N ALA A 109 -6.03 -1.17 -8.24
CA ALA A 109 -6.79 -2.17 -7.48
C ALA A 109 -6.64 -1.90 -5.97
N TYR A 110 -7.70 -2.15 -5.21
CA TYR A 110 -7.72 -1.95 -3.76
C TYR A 110 -8.23 -3.21 -3.05
N HIS A 111 -7.42 -3.71 -2.13
CA HIS A 111 -7.74 -4.87 -1.31
C HIS A 111 -7.66 -4.53 0.17
N HIS A 112 -8.77 -4.71 0.88
CA HIS A 112 -8.80 -4.64 2.34
C HIS A 112 -8.72 -6.04 2.95
N PHE A 113 -7.67 -6.28 3.73
CA PHE A 113 -7.39 -7.55 4.39
C PHE A 113 -7.06 -7.32 5.86
N ASP A 114 -8.09 -7.33 6.71
CA ASP A 114 -7.94 -7.30 8.16
C ASP A 114 -7.21 -8.57 8.64
N TYR A 115 -5.88 -8.47 8.78
CA TYR A 115 -5.03 -9.60 9.11
C TYR A 115 -5.38 -10.19 10.48
N HIS A 116 -5.63 -9.34 11.47
CA HIS A 116 -5.94 -9.78 12.84
C HIS A 116 -7.28 -10.49 12.95
N ALA A 117 -8.26 -10.14 12.10
CA ALA A 117 -9.53 -10.85 12.04
C ALA A 117 -9.46 -12.14 11.20
N LYS A 118 -8.64 -12.16 10.14
CA LYS A 118 -8.63 -13.23 9.14
C LYS A 118 -7.55 -14.29 9.33
N VAL A 119 -6.50 -13.99 10.08
CA VAL A 119 -5.37 -14.90 10.31
C VAL A 119 -5.25 -15.17 11.80
N THR A 120 -5.29 -16.45 12.15
CA THR A 120 -5.00 -16.92 13.51
C THR A 120 -3.83 -17.89 13.44
N SER A 121 -3.21 -18.21 14.58
CA SER A 121 -2.11 -19.18 14.65
C SER A 121 -2.48 -20.57 14.10
N GLN A 122 -3.78 -20.86 13.99
CA GLN A 122 -4.30 -22.14 13.51
C GLN A 122 -4.95 -22.05 12.12
N ASN A 123 -5.15 -20.86 11.56
CA ASN A 123 -5.80 -20.67 10.27
C ASN A 123 -5.09 -19.62 9.41
N PHE A 124 -4.35 -20.12 8.41
CA PHE A 124 -3.67 -19.34 7.38
C PHE A 124 -4.35 -19.44 6.00
N GLU A 125 -5.43 -20.21 5.88
CA GLU A 125 -6.10 -20.49 4.60
C GLU A 125 -6.61 -19.19 3.95
N SER A 126 -7.17 -18.29 4.77
CA SER A 126 -7.62 -16.97 4.31
C SER A 126 -6.50 -16.11 3.74
N LEU A 127 -5.28 -16.21 4.30
CA LEU A 127 -4.11 -15.53 3.77
C LEU A 127 -3.66 -16.16 2.45
N GLN A 128 -3.58 -17.49 2.38
CA GLN A 128 -3.20 -18.20 1.16
C GLN A 128 -4.18 -17.90 0.02
N ALA A 129 -5.48 -17.94 0.28
CA ALA A 129 -6.50 -17.59 -0.69
C ALA A 129 -6.43 -16.11 -1.12
N PHE A 130 -5.98 -15.22 -0.24
CA PHE A 130 -5.75 -13.82 -0.59
C PHE A 130 -4.51 -13.66 -1.48
N LEU A 131 -3.39 -14.31 -1.14
CA LEU A 131 -2.17 -14.28 -1.94
C LEU A 131 -2.38 -14.90 -3.32
N ALA A 132 -3.11 -16.02 -3.42
CA ALA A 132 -3.44 -16.67 -4.69
C ALA A 132 -4.24 -15.77 -5.64
N LYS A 133 -5.04 -14.83 -5.10
CA LYS A 133 -5.76 -13.84 -5.93
C LYS A 133 -4.83 -12.79 -6.52
N LEU A 134 -3.75 -12.45 -5.81
CA LEU A 134 -2.76 -11.46 -6.25
C LEU A 134 -1.69 -12.09 -7.14
N GLU A 135 -1.41 -13.37 -6.98
CA GLU A 135 -0.33 -14.10 -7.66
C GLU A 135 -0.25 -13.84 -9.17
N PRO A 136 -1.35 -13.89 -9.97
CA PRO A 136 -1.26 -13.66 -11.42
C PRO A 136 -0.75 -12.25 -11.76
N GLN A 137 -1.19 -11.25 -10.99
CA GLN A 137 -0.79 -9.86 -11.16
C GLN A 137 0.67 -9.66 -10.75
N LEU A 138 1.07 -10.20 -9.60
CA LEU A 138 2.46 -10.10 -9.11
C LEU A 138 3.43 -10.80 -10.06
N HIS A 139 3.05 -11.96 -10.59
CA HIS A 139 3.86 -12.66 -11.59
C HIS A 139 3.96 -11.89 -12.91
N ALA A 140 2.90 -11.18 -13.33
CA ALA A 140 2.92 -10.34 -14.52
C ALA A 140 3.82 -9.09 -14.36
N TRP A 141 3.92 -8.57 -13.13
CA TRP A 141 4.77 -7.41 -12.82
C TRP A 141 6.24 -7.74 -12.70
N ASP A 142 6.58 -9.00 -12.42
CA ASP A 142 7.95 -9.51 -12.38
C ASP A 142 8.86 -8.74 -11.40
N PHE A 143 10.16 -9.00 -11.46
CA PHE A 143 11.20 -8.30 -10.73
C PHE A 143 12.26 -7.77 -11.71
N PHE A 144 13.12 -6.86 -11.24
CA PHE A 144 14.26 -6.40 -12.05
C PHE A 144 15.34 -7.49 -12.09
N HIS A 145 15.88 -7.79 -13.27
CA HIS A 145 17.00 -8.71 -13.45
C HIS A 145 17.95 -8.22 -14.54
N MET A 146 19.23 -8.25 -14.24
CA MET A 146 20.32 -7.88 -15.13
C MET A 146 21.41 -8.94 -15.09
N ASN A 147 21.99 -9.25 -16.25
CA ASN A 147 23.15 -10.13 -16.39
C ASN A 147 24.29 -9.35 -17.05
N GLY A 148 25.33 -9.04 -16.28
CA GLY A 148 26.38 -8.12 -16.67
C GLY A 148 25.81 -6.74 -16.97
N SER A 149 25.85 -6.32 -18.23
CA SER A 149 25.29 -5.04 -18.69
C SER A 149 23.91 -5.18 -19.34
N GLU A 150 23.38 -6.39 -19.48
CA GLU A 150 22.14 -6.64 -20.19
C GLU A 150 20.96 -6.73 -19.21
N VAL A 151 20.01 -5.81 -19.33
CA VAL A 151 18.75 -5.87 -18.59
C VAL A 151 17.86 -6.94 -19.21
N LYS A 152 17.56 -7.98 -18.44
CA LYS A 152 16.72 -9.12 -18.85
C LYS A 152 15.25 -8.92 -18.49
N ARG A 153 14.99 -8.30 -17.34
CA ARG A 153 13.64 -8.08 -16.80
C ARG A 153 13.55 -6.72 -16.13
N MET A 154 12.37 -6.13 -16.22
CA MET A 154 12.02 -4.88 -15.53
C MET A 154 10.75 -5.13 -14.73
N GLN A 155 10.77 -4.75 -13.47
CA GLN A 155 9.57 -4.72 -12.64
C GLN A 155 8.59 -3.66 -13.18
N LYS A 156 7.32 -4.03 -13.33
CA LYS A 156 6.29 -3.20 -13.98
C LYS A 156 5.25 -2.63 -13.01
N GLY A 157 5.26 -3.07 -11.76
CA GLY A 157 4.33 -2.60 -10.76
C GLY A 157 4.75 -2.91 -9.33
N VAL A 158 4.02 -2.33 -8.38
CA VAL A 158 4.31 -2.40 -6.95
C VAL A 158 3.06 -2.66 -6.13
N VAL A 159 3.30 -3.30 -4.97
CA VAL A 159 2.35 -3.52 -3.89
C VAL A 159 2.61 -2.52 -2.77
#